data_AF-A0A379CJX4-F1
#
_entry.id   AF-A0A379CJX4-F1
#
_cell.length_a   1.000
_cell.length_b   1.000
_cell.length_c   1.000
_cell.angle_alpha   90.00
_cell.angle_beta   90.00
_cell.angle_gamma   90.00
#
_symmetry.space_group_name_H-M   'P 1'
#
loop_
_entity.id
_entity.type
_entity.pdbx_description
1 polymer ?
#
loop_
_entity_poly.entity_id
_entity_poly.type
_entity_poly.pdbx_seq_one_letter_code
_entity_poly.pdbx_strand_id
1 'polypeptide(L)'
;MSKKIEIELFRYGNLLFGKVFHIDDSLREIGILYEGDKINISSTYYPTLNDKELFVRGSVTSFDNNVFQHLFKNEETAIEVAKDIKNGINFINEGEYDKNLSSVCRVI
;
A
#
# COMPACT_ATOMS: atom_id res chain seq x y z
N MET A 1 2.42 1.79 19.93
CA MET A 1 3.34 2.28 18.89
C MET A 1 2.53 3.11 17.92
N SER A 2 3.07 4.24 17.44
CA SER A 2 2.44 4.99 16.34
C SER A 2 2.63 4.18 15.05
N LYS A 3 1.58 4.00 14.25
CA LYS A 3 1.70 3.39 12.92
C LYS A 3 2.63 4.29 12.09
N LYS A 4 3.63 3.74 11.41
CA LYS A 4 4.50 4.49 10.48
C LYS A 4 3.81 4.77 9.15
N ILE A 5 2.85 3.94 8.79
CA ILE A 5 2.04 4.14 7.58
C ILE A 5 0.60 3.67 7.83
N GLU A 6 -0.35 4.44 7.32
CA GLU A 6 -1.76 4.13 7.38
C GLU A 6 -2.41 4.39 6.03
N ILE A 7 -3.07 3.36 5.51
CA ILE A 7 -3.79 3.40 4.23
C ILE A 7 -5.19 2.82 4.40
N GLU A 8 -6.12 3.34 3.63
CA GLU A 8 -7.36 2.68 3.29
C GLU A 8 -7.17 1.91 1.98
N LEU A 9 -7.69 0.69 1.91
CA LEU A 9 -7.63 -0.13 0.71
C LEU A 9 -8.96 -0.86 0.50
N PHE A 10 -9.52 -0.71 -0.70
CA PHE A 10 -10.75 -1.34 -1.15
C PHE A 10 -10.50 -2.14 -2.43
N ARG A 11 -11.32 -3.17 -2.61
CA ARG A 11 -11.37 -3.97 -3.84
C ARG A 11 -12.81 -4.09 -4.33
N TYR A 12 -13.01 -3.95 -5.63
CA TYR A 12 -14.26 -4.25 -6.32
C TYR A 12 -13.96 -5.00 -7.62
N GLY A 13 -14.15 -6.32 -7.63
CA GLY A 13 -13.70 -7.18 -8.74
C GLY A 13 -12.17 -7.10 -8.91
N ASN A 14 -11.73 -6.69 -10.10
CA ASN A 14 -10.32 -6.47 -10.46
C ASN A 14 -9.82 -5.02 -10.23
N LEU A 15 -10.65 -4.13 -9.69
CA LEU A 15 -10.25 -2.77 -9.30
C LEU A 15 -9.75 -2.76 -7.85
N LEU A 16 -8.56 -2.21 -7.62
CA LEU A 16 -8.11 -1.76 -6.30
C LEU A 16 -8.08 -0.24 -6.25
N PHE A 17 -8.49 0.32 -5.13
CA PHE A 17 -8.40 1.76 -4.89
C PHE A 17 -8.31 2.04 -3.39
N GLY A 18 -7.84 3.23 -3.05
CA GLY A 18 -7.60 3.56 -1.66
C GLY A 18 -7.00 4.93 -1.47
N LYS A 19 -6.64 5.23 -0.23
CA LYS A 19 -6.06 6.51 0.15
C LYS A 19 -5.00 6.29 1.21
N VAL A 20 -3.88 6.99 1.08
CA VAL A 20 -2.87 7.06 2.15
C VAL A 20 -3.30 8.16 3.12
N PHE A 21 -3.52 7.83 4.38
CA PHE A 21 -3.89 8.78 5.43
C PHE A 21 -2.67 9.37 6.11
N HIS A 22 -1.70 8.50 6.41
CA HIS A 22 -0.51 8.86 7.16
C HIS A 22 0.70 8.11 6.62
N ILE A 23 1.84 8.82 6.61
CA ILE A 23 3.17 8.24 6.57
C ILE A 23 4.00 9.02 7.58
N ASP A 24 4.89 8.34 8.29
CA ASP A 24 5.89 8.97 9.14
C ASP A 24 6.88 9.74 8.27
N ASP A 25 7.24 10.96 8.67
CA ASP A 25 8.13 11.82 7.88
C ASP A 25 9.50 11.18 7.64
N SER A 26 9.97 10.29 8.53
CA SER A 26 11.21 9.56 8.33
C SER A 26 11.15 8.61 7.13
N LEU A 27 9.96 8.11 6.77
CA LEU A 27 9.73 7.21 5.64
C LEU A 27 9.51 7.91 4.31
N ARG A 28 9.45 9.24 4.31
CA ARG A 28 9.21 10.02 3.11
C ARG A 28 10.47 10.09 2.25
N GLU A 29 10.33 9.93 0.93
CA GLU A 29 11.42 10.08 -0.04
C GLU A 29 12.57 9.06 0.08
N ILE A 30 12.46 8.01 0.91
CA ILE A 30 13.54 7.03 1.07
C ILE A 30 13.67 6.08 -0.14
N GLY A 31 12.63 5.92 -0.95
CA GLY A 31 12.63 4.93 -2.02
C GLY A 31 11.69 3.75 -1.74
N ILE A 32 12.16 2.54 -2.01
CA ILE A 32 11.40 1.30 -1.77
C ILE A 32 11.39 1.02 -0.26
N LEU A 33 10.18 0.87 0.28
CA LEU A 33 9.92 0.54 1.69
C LEU A 33 9.67 -0.96 1.88
N TYR A 34 9.18 -1.63 0.83
CA TYR A 34 8.88 -3.06 0.83
C TYR A 34 8.98 -3.62 -0.59
N GLU A 35 9.66 -4.77 -0.72
CA GLU A 35 9.69 -5.59 -1.94
C GLU A 35 8.84 -6.83 -1.73
N GLY A 36 7.67 -6.87 -2.37
CA GLY A 36 6.74 -7.99 -2.31
C GLY A 36 6.83 -8.89 -3.54
N ASP A 37 6.20 -10.05 -3.46
CA ASP A 37 6.13 -11.00 -4.58
C ASP A 37 5.26 -10.49 -5.74
N LYS A 38 4.28 -9.63 -5.44
CA LYS A 38 3.28 -9.11 -6.38
C LYS A 38 3.38 -7.60 -6.56
N ILE A 39 3.79 -6.88 -5.51
CA ILE A 39 3.83 -5.42 -5.51
C ILE A 39 4.98 -4.90 -4.64
N ASN A 40 5.61 -3.82 -5.08
CA ASN A 40 6.51 -3.03 -4.26
C ASN A 40 5.74 -1.87 -3.60
N ILE A 41 6.15 -1.47 -2.41
CA ILE A 41 5.65 -0.24 -1.78
C ILE A 41 6.80 0.75 -1.73
N SER A 42 6.60 1.97 -2.24
CA SER A 42 7.63 3.00 -2.25
C SER A 42 7.12 4.39 -1.90
N SER A 43 8.04 5.23 -1.47
CA SER A 43 7.82 6.62 -1.07
C SER A 43 8.58 7.60 -1.98
N THR A 44 8.66 7.33 -3.28
CA THR A 44 9.37 8.23 -4.21
C THR A 44 8.50 9.33 -4.80
N TYR A 45 7.19 9.10 -4.90
CA TYR A 45 6.26 9.93 -5.67
C TYR A 45 4.92 10.18 -4.96
N TYR A 46 3.90 10.71 -5.64
CA TYR A 46 2.58 10.91 -5.05
C TYR A 46 1.77 9.60 -4.94
N PRO A 47 0.70 9.55 -4.11
CA PRO A 47 -0.16 8.37 -3.99
C PRO A 47 -0.70 7.88 -5.34
N THR A 48 -0.21 6.72 -5.80
CA THR A 48 -0.70 6.07 -7.02
C THR A 48 -0.41 4.57 -6.98
N LEU A 49 -1.20 3.78 -7.69
CA LEU A 49 -1.06 2.34 -7.81
C LEU A 49 -0.90 1.98 -9.29
N ASN A 50 0.02 1.08 -9.60
CA ASN A 50 0.14 0.48 -10.92
C ASN A 50 0.31 -1.05 -10.81
N ASP A 51 0.66 -1.71 -11.92
CA ASP A 51 0.78 -3.18 -11.98
C ASP A 51 1.82 -3.78 -11.02
N LYS A 52 2.82 -3.01 -10.57
CA LYS A 52 3.97 -3.52 -9.80
C LYS A 52 4.32 -2.68 -8.58
N GLU A 53 3.76 -1.48 -8.43
CA GLU A 53 4.17 -0.56 -7.39
C GLU A 53 2.99 0.24 -6.84
N LEU A 54 2.91 0.30 -5.51
CA LEU A 54 2.12 1.25 -4.75
C LEU A 54 3.05 2.37 -4.28
N PHE A 55 2.88 3.55 -4.86
CA PHE A 55 3.46 4.77 -4.32
C PHE A 55 2.55 5.29 -3.22
N VAL A 56 3.10 5.48 -2.03
CA VAL A 56 2.32 5.93 -0.88
C VAL A 56 2.31 7.45 -0.79
N ARG A 57 3.28 8.08 -0.15
CA ARG A 57 3.51 9.54 -0.17
C ARG A 57 4.99 9.77 -0.18
N GLY A 58 5.48 10.51 -1.15
CA GLY A 58 6.89 10.82 -1.37
C GLY A 58 7.08 12.31 -1.66
N SER A 59 7.93 12.62 -2.65
CA SER A 59 8.37 14.00 -2.94
C SER A 59 7.27 14.94 -3.44
N VAL A 60 6.24 14.40 -4.11
CA VAL A 60 5.16 15.22 -4.69
C VAL A 60 3.99 15.34 -3.71
N THR A 61 4.10 16.33 -2.83
CA THR A 61 3.18 16.51 -1.68
C THR A 61 1.80 17.08 -2.06
N SER A 62 1.69 17.77 -3.20
CA SER A 62 0.45 18.41 -3.67
C SER A 62 -0.71 17.43 -3.91
N PHE A 63 -0.40 16.14 -4.01
CA PHE A 63 -1.37 15.07 -4.28
C PHE A 63 -1.49 14.08 -3.11
N ASP A 64 -0.97 14.39 -1.92
CA ASP A 64 -0.99 13.50 -0.73
C ASP A 64 -2.39 13.01 -0.35
N ASN A 65 -3.41 13.76 -0.72
CA ASN A 65 -4.81 13.47 -0.43
C ASN A 65 -5.57 12.79 -1.57
N ASN A 66 -4.89 12.49 -2.70
CA ASN A 66 -5.51 11.81 -3.82
C ASN A 66 -5.86 10.37 -3.47
N VAL A 67 -6.94 9.89 -4.10
CA VAL A 67 -7.27 8.48 -4.15
C VAL A 67 -6.37 7.83 -5.21
N PHE A 68 -5.66 6.76 -4.84
CA PHE A 68 -5.03 5.90 -5.81
C PHE A 68 -6.03 4.86 -6.31
N GLN A 69 -5.89 4.44 -7.56
CA GLN A 69 -6.68 3.34 -8.11
C GLN A 69 -5.93 2.66 -9.24
N HIS A 70 -6.17 1.36 -9.41
CA HIS A 70 -5.68 0.59 -10.55
C HIS A 70 -6.60 -0.56 -10.90
N LEU A 71 -6.83 -0.75 -12.20
CA LEU A 71 -7.62 -1.87 -12.73
C LEU A 71 -6.66 -2.97 -13.18
N PHE A 72 -6.61 -4.07 -12.42
CA PHE A 72 -5.77 -5.21 -12.73
C PHE A 72 -6.38 -6.08 -13.83
N LYS A 73 -5.57 -6.96 -14.42
CA LYS A 73 -5.98 -7.86 -15.50
C LYS A 73 -7.20 -8.71 -15.14
N ASN A 74 -7.27 -9.23 -13.91
CA ASN A 74 -8.37 -10.05 -13.43
C ASN A 74 -8.51 -9.94 -11.90
N GLU A 75 -9.60 -10.50 -11.39
CA GLU A 75 -9.94 -10.44 -9.96
C GLU A 75 -8.90 -11.17 -9.08
N GLU A 76 -8.37 -12.30 -9.54
CA GLU A 76 -7.36 -13.07 -8.80
C GLU A 76 -6.09 -12.25 -8.57
N THR A 77 -5.59 -11.56 -9.60
CA THR A 77 -4.44 -10.65 -9.47
C THR A 77 -4.72 -9.52 -8.49
N ALA A 78 -5.91 -8.90 -8.53
CA ALA A 78 -6.27 -7.86 -7.57
C ALA A 78 -6.32 -8.39 -6.12
N ILE A 79 -6.78 -9.62 -5.91
CA ILE A 79 -6.79 -10.26 -4.59
C ILE A 79 -5.36 -10.50 -4.09
N GLU A 80 -4.48 -11.03 -4.94
CA GLU A 80 -3.09 -11.29 -4.58
C GLU A 80 -2.34 -9.99 -4.24
N VAL A 81 -2.48 -8.96 -5.09
CA VAL A 81 -1.86 -7.65 -4.84
C VAL A 81 -2.39 -7.01 -3.56
N ALA A 82 -3.70 -7.07 -3.30
CA ALA A 82 -4.25 -6.49 -2.06
C ALA A 82 -3.71 -7.18 -0.80
N LYS A 83 -3.51 -8.50 -0.84
CA LYS A 83 -2.87 -9.25 0.25
C LYS A 83 -1.42 -8.82 0.43
N ASP A 84 -0.69 -8.65 -0.66
CA ASP A 84 0.72 -8.28 -0.63
C ASP A 84 0.93 -6.84 -0.14
N ILE A 85 0.06 -5.90 -0.56
CA ILE A 85 0.01 -4.54 0.01
C ILE A 85 -0.19 -4.62 1.53
N LYS A 86 -1.18 -5.39 2.00
CA LYS A 86 -1.44 -5.55 3.44
C LYS A 86 -0.22 -6.09 4.18
N ASN A 87 0.46 -7.10 3.62
CA ASN A 87 1.67 -7.66 4.20
C ASN A 87 2.79 -6.62 4.28
N GLY A 88 3.03 -5.86 3.21
CA GLY A 88 4.02 -4.80 3.18
C GLY A 88 3.74 -3.69 4.19
N ILE A 89 2.48 -3.27 4.34
CA ILE A 89 2.08 -2.28 5.35
C ILE A 89 2.33 -2.78 6.77
N ASN A 90 1.98 -4.04 7.06
CA ASN A 90 2.26 -4.65 8.36
C ASN A 90 3.77 -4.73 8.61
N PHE A 91 4.55 -5.17 7.63
CA PHE A 91 6.02 -5.23 7.72
C PHE A 91 6.63 -3.86 8.05
N ILE A 92 6.20 -2.81 7.37
CA ILE A 92 6.70 -1.44 7.60
C ILE A 92 6.37 -0.96 9.03
N ASN A 93 5.16 -1.26 9.51
CA ASN A 93 4.67 -0.80 10.80
C ASN A 93 5.25 -1.59 11.99
N GLU A 94 5.36 -2.90 11.88
CA GLU A 94 5.65 -3.82 13.00
C GLU A 94 7.10 -4.33 12.99
N GLY A 95 7.81 -4.23 11.86
CA GLY A 95 9.21 -4.63 11.76
C GLY A 95 9.47 -6.14 11.67
N GLU A 96 8.44 -6.99 11.72
CA GLU A 96 8.54 -8.45 11.48
C GLU A 96 7.23 -9.05 10.97
N TYR A 97 7.34 -10.17 10.22
CA TYR A 97 6.29 -10.83 9.45
C TYR A 97 5.51 -11.83 10.31
N ASP A 98 4.18 -11.68 10.47
CA ASP A 98 3.34 -12.76 11.00
C ASP A 98 2.51 -13.43 9.88
N LYS A 99 2.80 -14.71 9.61
CA LYS A 99 2.22 -15.53 8.52
C LYS A 99 0.75 -15.92 8.74
N ASN A 100 0.10 -15.47 9.82
CA ASN A 100 -1.19 -16.00 10.27
C ASN A 100 -2.36 -14.99 10.28
N LEU A 101 -2.46 -14.08 9.30
CA LEU A 101 -3.62 -13.17 9.24
C LEU A 101 -4.58 -13.49 8.08
N SER A 102 -5.76 -13.98 8.49
CA SER A 102 -6.89 -14.38 7.65
C SER A 102 -7.43 -13.25 6.76
N SER A 103 -8.20 -13.66 5.76
CA SER A 103 -8.42 -12.99 4.47
C SER A 103 -9.37 -11.78 4.48
N VAL A 104 -9.60 -11.12 5.61
CA VAL A 104 -10.40 -9.89 5.67
C VAL A 104 -9.82 -8.97 6.72
N CYS A 105 -9.31 -7.79 6.33
CA CYS A 105 -9.02 -6.72 7.28
C CYS A 105 -9.62 -5.40 6.80
N ARG A 106 -10.60 -4.93 7.57
CA ARG A 106 -10.96 -3.52 7.69
C ARG A 106 -9.95 -2.94 8.68
N VAL A 107 -9.04 -2.08 8.23
CA VAL A 107 -8.20 -1.30 9.15
C VAL A 107 -8.96 -0.01 9.41
N ILE A 108 -9.42 0.17 10.65
CA ILE A 108 -9.98 1.42 11.15
C ILE A 108 -8.82 2.26 11.71
#